data_AF-A0A485C4M8-F1
#
_entry.id   AF-A0A485C4M8-F1
#
_cell.length_a   1.000
_cell.length_b   1.000
_cell.length_c   1.000
_cell.angle_alpha   90.00
_cell.angle_beta   90.00
_cell.angle_gamma   90.00
#
_symmetry.space_group_name_H-M   'P 1'
#
loop_
_entity.id
_entity.type
_entity.pdbx_description
1 polymer ?
#
loop_
_entity_poly.entity_id
_entity_poly.type
_entity_poly.pdbx_seq_one_letter_code
_entity_poly.pdbx_strand_id
1 'polypeptide(L)'
;MNDKKINRLFSLLAFSLLTPAALAAETPAWNGSVLGFENPQKGLLGDMAGIRPILTDLGFNYNLGYLNEMGYNAGGGYNHDKHLAYIDQLALTFNQDLERWTGIPDARIEGNIVNRNHDDNLTTRRLQDPRVNFNDLSQESWGGQSITRLGWLTFARSFDDRRLTWRIGMMNKVQTFDQIIPCDFQLLSQCGGKSANSLTWNNWNVHTWGDHLRI
;
A
#
# COMPACT_ATOMS: atom_id res chain seq x y z
N MET A 1 88.45 -12.17 -23.20
CA MET A 1 87.66 -11.31 -24.10
C MET A 1 86.20 -11.39 -23.66
N ASN A 2 85.69 -10.23 -23.21
CA ASN A 2 84.29 -9.87 -22.95
C ASN A 2 83.32 -10.85 -22.25
N ASP A 3 83.12 -10.63 -20.95
CA ASP A 3 81.87 -10.99 -20.27
C ASP A 3 81.14 -9.73 -19.79
N LYS A 4 79.85 -9.67 -20.15
CA LYS A 4 78.94 -8.53 -20.03
C LYS A 4 78.58 -8.24 -18.57
N LYS A 5 78.97 -7.08 -18.05
CA LYS A 5 78.35 -6.48 -16.85
C LYS A 5 77.03 -5.81 -17.26
N ILE A 6 75.92 -6.50 -17.11
CA ILE A 6 74.57 -5.94 -17.28
C ILE A 6 74.10 -5.39 -15.93
N ASN A 7 73.83 -4.08 -15.95
CA ASN A 7 73.26 -3.24 -14.90
C ASN A 7 72.10 -3.89 -14.13
N ARG A 8 72.29 -4.17 -12.85
CA ARG A 8 71.23 -4.51 -11.87
C ARG A 8 70.62 -3.29 -11.16
N LEU A 9 70.77 -2.08 -11.68
CA LEU A 9 70.37 -0.85 -10.96
C LEU A 9 69.27 0.00 -11.60
N PHE A 10 68.63 -0.45 -12.68
CA PHE A 10 67.65 0.37 -13.43
C PHE A 10 66.21 -0.17 -13.47
N SER A 11 65.84 -1.07 -12.56
CA SER A 11 64.50 -1.69 -12.57
C SER A 11 63.70 -1.52 -11.27
N LEU A 12 64.15 -0.69 -10.32
CA LEU A 12 63.48 -0.51 -9.02
C LEU A 12 62.88 0.90 -8.78
N LEU A 13 62.92 1.80 -9.76
CA LEU A 13 62.53 3.21 -9.57
C LEU A 13 61.36 3.70 -10.45
N ALA A 14 60.65 2.79 -11.13
CA ALA A 14 59.54 3.14 -12.01
C ALA A 14 58.21 2.44 -11.62
N PHE A 15 58.01 2.15 -10.33
CA PHE A 15 56.80 1.46 -9.86
C PHE A 15 56.10 2.14 -8.66
N SER A 16 56.38 3.43 -8.40
CA SER A 16 55.85 4.13 -7.22
C SER A 16 54.96 5.35 -7.52
N LEU A 17 54.41 5.49 -8.74
CA LEU A 17 53.57 6.65 -9.09
C LEU A 17 52.27 6.29 -9.84
N LEU A 18 51.60 5.22 -9.40
CA LEU A 18 50.20 4.97 -9.73
C LEU A 18 49.44 4.64 -8.45
N THR A 19 49.39 5.60 -7.52
CA THR A 19 48.26 5.66 -6.58
C THR A 19 47.04 6.03 -7.41
N PRO A 20 46.01 5.17 -7.54
CA PRO A 20 44.73 5.64 -8.02
C PRO A 20 44.29 6.68 -7.00
N ALA A 21 44.19 7.95 -7.42
CA ALA A 21 43.37 8.89 -6.68
C ALA A 21 41.95 8.31 -6.75
N ALA A 22 41.60 7.51 -5.74
CA ALA A 22 40.21 7.21 -5.44
C ALA A 22 39.60 8.55 -5.12
N LEU A 23 39.04 9.21 -6.14
CA LEU A 23 37.97 10.17 -5.95
C LEU A 23 36.91 9.38 -5.21
N ALA A 24 36.94 9.44 -3.88
CA ALA A 24 35.80 9.10 -3.07
C ALA A 24 34.72 10.06 -3.55
N ALA A 25 33.85 9.59 -4.44
CA ALA A 25 32.60 10.27 -4.71
C ALA A 25 31.97 10.44 -3.34
N GLU A 26 31.85 11.68 -2.87
CA GLU A 26 31.10 11.98 -1.65
C GLU A 26 29.71 11.39 -1.88
N THR A 27 29.43 10.27 -1.21
CA THR A 27 28.08 9.72 -1.22
C THR A 27 27.20 10.78 -0.59
N PRO A 28 26.24 11.37 -1.33
CA PRO A 28 25.39 12.39 -0.77
C PRO A 28 24.70 11.83 0.47
N ALA A 29 24.65 12.62 1.53
CA ALA A 29 23.94 12.24 2.74
C ALA A 29 22.51 11.86 2.35
N TRP A 30 22.06 10.68 2.79
CA TRP A 30 20.73 10.20 2.49
C TRP A 30 19.69 11.22 2.98
N ASN A 31 18.82 11.66 2.07
CA ASN A 31 17.83 12.70 2.32
C ASN A 31 16.59 12.21 3.09
N GLY A 32 16.63 11.00 3.66
CA GLY A 32 15.50 10.39 4.35
C GLY A 32 14.39 9.85 3.43
N SER A 33 14.54 9.96 2.10
CA SER A 33 13.55 9.48 1.14
C SER A 33 13.97 8.14 0.53
N VAL A 34 13.01 7.24 0.39
CA VAL A 34 13.14 6.00 -0.38
C VAL A 34 12.07 6.07 -1.46
N LEU A 35 12.43 5.71 -2.70
CA LEU A 35 11.46 5.57 -3.79
C LEU A 35 10.30 4.67 -3.35
N GLY A 36 9.08 5.19 -3.38
CA GLY A 36 7.87 4.50 -2.91
C GLY A 36 7.48 4.75 -1.46
N PHE A 37 8.30 5.44 -0.67
CA PHE A 37 7.99 5.86 0.71
C PHE A 37 7.98 7.40 0.81
N GLU A 38 7.11 8.02 0.02
CA GLU A 38 6.87 9.45 0.06
C GLU A 38 5.80 9.79 1.09
N ASN A 39 5.89 10.98 1.68
CA ASN A 39 4.81 11.48 2.53
C ASN A 39 3.51 11.57 1.71
N PRO A 40 2.34 11.35 2.35
CA PRO A 40 1.05 11.54 1.70
C PRO A 40 0.98 12.90 1.02
N GLN A 41 0.80 12.89 -0.30
CA GLN A 41 0.76 14.11 -1.10
C GLN A 41 -0.61 14.77 -1.01
N LYS A 42 -0.63 16.07 -1.27
CA LYS A 42 -1.89 16.80 -1.45
C LYS A 42 -2.63 16.20 -2.66
N GLY A 43 -3.87 15.75 -2.43
CA GLY A 43 -4.65 15.06 -3.47
C GLY A 43 -4.89 15.92 -4.71
N LEU A 44 -5.28 15.27 -5.83
CA LEU A 44 -5.43 15.89 -7.16
C LEU A 44 -6.27 17.19 -7.18
N LEU A 45 -7.31 17.26 -6.35
CA LEU A 45 -8.21 18.43 -6.27
C LEU A 45 -7.70 19.54 -5.34
N GLY A 46 -6.54 19.37 -4.73
CA GLY A 46 -5.96 20.34 -3.80
C GLY A 46 -6.95 20.76 -2.70
N ASP A 47 -7.07 22.07 -2.49
CA ASP A 47 -7.98 22.65 -1.49
C ASP A 47 -9.42 22.82 -1.98
N MET A 48 -9.73 22.41 -3.22
CA MET A 48 -11.07 22.53 -3.80
C MET A 48 -11.62 23.97 -3.70
N ALA A 49 -10.83 24.95 -4.15
CA ALA A 49 -11.14 26.39 -4.03
C ALA A 49 -11.45 26.85 -2.58
N GLY A 50 -10.81 26.23 -1.58
CA GLY A 50 -10.98 26.56 -0.16
C GLY A 50 -12.06 25.72 0.54
N ILE A 51 -12.80 24.86 -0.17
CA ILE A 51 -13.83 24.01 0.42
C ILE A 51 -13.22 22.96 1.35
N ARG A 52 -12.06 22.38 0.99
CA ARG A 52 -11.43 21.31 1.82
C ARG A 52 -11.10 21.81 3.23
N PRO A 53 -10.38 22.94 3.42
CA PRO A 53 -10.13 23.48 4.76
C PRO A 53 -11.41 23.75 5.56
N ILE A 54 -12.45 24.33 4.93
CA ILE A 54 -13.72 24.63 5.60
C ILE A 54 -14.37 23.35 6.14
N LEU A 55 -14.39 22.28 5.35
CA LEU A 55 -14.93 20.99 5.80
C LEU A 55 -14.10 20.40 6.95
N THR A 56 -12.77 20.43 6.82
CA THR A 56 -11.85 19.95 7.87
C THR A 56 -12.04 20.72 9.18
N ASP A 57 -12.18 22.05 9.12
CA ASP A 57 -12.45 22.89 10.30
C ASP A 57 -13.78 22.54 10.97
N LEU A 58 -14.79 22.14 10.17
CA LEU A 58 -16.08 21.64 10.68
C LEU A 58 -16.03 20.20 11.19
N GLY A 59 -14.86 19.55 11.13
CA GLY A 59 -14.63 18.17 11.58
C GLY A 59 -14.84 17.12 10.49
N PHE A 60 -15.08 17.50 9.24
CA PHE A 60 -15.32 16.57 8.14
C PHE A 60 -14.08 16.36 7.28
N ASN A 61 -13.60 15.11 7.24
CA ASN A 61 -12.47 14.72 6.42
C ASN A 61 -12.91 13.67 5.40
N TYR A 62 -12.72 13.97 4.12
CA TYR A 62 -13.08 13.09 3.01
C TYR A 62 -11.85 12.81 2.14
N ASN A 63 -11.75 11.56 1.69
CA ASN A 63 -10.75 11.13 0.73
C ASN A 63 -11.39 10.23 -0.33
N LEU A 64 -11.23 10.62 -1.59
CA LEU A 64 -11.66 9.86 -2.76
C LEU A 64 -10.42 9.28 -3.43
N GLY A 65 -10.26 7.97 -3.31
CA GLY A 65 -9.18 7.21 -3.93
C GLY A 65 -9.66 6.49 -5.18
N TYR A 66 -8.80 6.44 -6.19
CA TYR A 66 -8.98 5.62 -7.38
C TYR A 66 -7.75 4.73 -7.54
N LEU A 67 -7.98 3.45 -7.80
CA LEU A 67 -6.96 2.45 -8.05
C LEU A 67 -7.36 1.66 -9.28
N ASN A 68 -6.40 1.36 -10.14
CA ASN A 68 -6.57 0.47 -11.28
C ASN A 68 -5.40 -0.49 -11.38
N GLU A 69 -5.66 -1.69 -11.87
CA GLU A 69 -4.63 -2.72 -12.03
C GLU A 69 -4.80 -3.41 -13.38
N MET A 70 -3.68 -3.55 -14.09
CA MET A 70 -3.65 -4.15 -15.42
C MET A 70 -2.68 -5.33 -15.40
N GLY A 71 -3.09 -6.45 -15.99
CA GLY A 71 -2.25 -7.64 -16.08
C GLY A 71 -2.25 -8.21 -17.49
N TYR A 72 -1.07 -8.42 -18.08
CA TYR A 72 -0.95 -9.04 -19.40
C TYR A 72 -0.29 -10.42 -19.31
N ASN A 73 -0.96 -11.45 -19.83
CA ASN A 73 -0.35 -12.78 -19.99
C ASN A 73 0.59 -12.78 -21.20
N ALA A 74 1.87 -12.49 -20.96
CA ALA A 74 2.90 -12.51 -21.99
C ALA A 74 3.26 -13.94 -22.44
N GLY A 75 3.08 -14.93 -21.58
CA GLY A 75 3.34 -16.34 -21.84
C GLY A 75 3.29 -17.20 -20.57
N GLY A 76 3.12 -18.51 -20.73
CA GLY A 76 2.92 -19.44 -19.61
C GLY A 76 1.46 -19.49 -19.15
N GLY A 77 1.24 -19.76 -17.86
CA GLY A 77 -0.09 -19.98 -17.28
C GLY A 77 -0.72 -21.32 -17.67
N TYR A 78 -1.85 -21.66 -17.06
CA TYR A 78 -2.64 -22.83 -17.45
C TYR A 78 -3.25 -22.67 -18.85
N ASN A 79 -3.76 -21.48 -19.17
CA ASN A 79 -4.16 -21.10 -20.52
C ASN A 79 -3.10 -20.17 -21.13
N HIS A 80 -2.45 -20.63 -22.19
CA HIS A 80 -1.36 -19.93 -22.88
C HIS A 80 -1.82 -18.80 -23.80
N ASP A 81 -3.13 -18.63 -23.99
CA ASP A 81 -3.66 -17.54 -24.78
C ASP A 81 -3.35 -16.18 -24.13
N LYS A 82 -2.94 -15.23 -24.97
CA LYS A 82 -2.69 -13.86 -24.56
C LYS A 82 -4.00 -13.21 -24.06
N HIS A 83 -3.90 -12.44 -22.98
CA HIS A 83 -5.02 -11.68 -22.43
C HIS A 83 -4.50 -10.48 -21.66
N LEU A 84 -5.16 -9.33 -21.84
CA LEU A 84 -4.97 -8.16 -20.99
C LEU A 84 -6.20 -8.08 -20.07
N ALA A 85 -5.98 -8.34 -18.80
CA ALA A 85 -6.97 -8.20 -17.74
C ALA A 85 -6.92 -6.79 -17.16
N TYR A 86 -8.09 -6.26 -16.78
CA TYR A 86 -8.23 -4.93 -16.21
C TYR A 86 -9.26 -4.93 -15.08
N ILE A 87 -8.91 -4.29 -13.98
CA ILE A 87 -9.83 -3.97 -12.88
C ILE A 87 -9.63 -2.55 -12.42
N ASP A 88 -10.63 -2.00 -11.75
CA ASP A 88 -10.48 -0.78 -10.97
C ASP A 88 -11.34 -0.77 -9.72
N GLN A 89 -11.00 0.18 -8.86
CA GLN A 89 -11.65 0.46 -7.60
C GLN A 89 -11.73 1.97 -7.35
N LEU A 90 -12.93 2.45 -7.03
CA LEU A 90 -13.15 3.76 -6.45
C LEU A 90 -13.47 3.60 -4.96
N ALA A 91 -12.81 4.36 -4.09
CA ALA A 91 -13.03 4.31 -2.65
C ALA A 91 -13.28 5.72 -2.09
N LEU A 92 -14.44 5.91 -1.45
CA LEU A 92 -14.74 7.09 -0.65
C LEU A 92 -14.55 6.74 0.82
N THR A 93 -13.49 7.26 1.42
CA THR A 93 -13.22 7.17 2.86
C THR A 93 -13.55 8.49 3.53
N PHE A 94 -14.15 8.43 4.72
CA PHE A 94 -14.48 9.62 5.48
C PHE A 94 -14.32 9.41 6.98
N ASN A 95 -13.96 10.50 7.65
CA ASN A 95 -13.86 10.59 9.10
C ASN A 95 -14.51 11.91 9.53
N GLN A 96 -15.49 11.81 10.42
CA GLN A 96 -16.18 12.95 11.00
C GLN A 96 -15.85 13.04 12.49
N ASP A 97 -15.16 14.11 12.88
CA ASP A 97 -14.95 14.50 14.27
C ASP A 97 -16.27 15.00 14.88
N LEU A 98 -16.70 14.34 15.94
CA LEU A 98 -17.91 14.66 16.69
C LEU A 98 -17.62 15.33 18.03
N GLU A 99 -16.37 15.37 18.49
CA GLU A 99 -16.00 15.94 19.80
C GLU A 99 -16.42 17.40 19.88
N ARG A 100 -16.16 18.16 18.82
CA ARG A 100 -16.56 19.58 18.71
C ARG A 100 -18.07 19.81 18.88
N TRP A 101 -18.89 18.86 18.44
CA TRP A 101 -20.35 19.01 18.38
C TRP A 101 -21.07 18.39 19.58
N THR A 102 -20.47 17.35 20.18
CA THR A 102 -21.10 16.53 21.22
C THR A 102 -20.44 16.71 22.59
N GLY A 103 -19.22 17.24 22.64
CA GLY A 103 -18.39 17.29 23.85
C GLY A 103 -17.89 15.91 24.31
N ILE A 104 -18.14 14.84 23.55
CA ILE A 104 -17.66 13.49 23.87
C ILE A 104 -16.20 13.39 23.41
N PRO A 105 -15.24 13.12 24.32
CA PRO A 105 -13.82 13.08 23.97
C PRO A 105 -13.50 12.06 22.89
N ASP A 106 -12.76 12.48 21.86
CA ASP A 106 -12.30 11.68 20.72
C ASP A 106 -13.44 10.95 19.98
N ALA A 107 -14.66 11.47 20.06
CA ALA A 107 -15.81 10.89 19.38
C ALA A 107 -15.72 11.11 17.86
N ARG A 108 -15.87 10.05 17.08
CA ARG A 108 -15.82 10.11 15.63
C ARG A 108 -16.69 9.07 14.94
N ILE A 109 -17.13 9.38 13.73
CA ILE A 109 -17.67 8.40 12.77
C ILE A 109 -16.65 8.19 11.66
N GLU A 110 -16.35 6.93 11.37
CA GLU A 110 -15.42 6.53 10.33
C GLU A 110 -16.15 5.63 9.32
N GLY A 111 -15.96 5.88 8.03
CA GLY A 111 -16.63 5.09 6.99
C GLY A 111 -15.82 4.94 5.71
N ASN A 112 -16.16 3.90 4.96
CA ASN A 112 -15.58 3.60 3.66
C ASN A 112 -16.62 2.99 2.74
N ILE A 113 -16.78 3.57 1.56
CA ILE A 113 -17.63 3.06 0.48
C ILE A 113 -16.72 2.74 -0.69
N VAL A 114 -16.80 1.51 -1.18
CA VAL A 114 -15.92 0.99 -2.22
C VAL A 114 -16.76 0.51 -3.39
N ASN A 115 -16.41 0.91 -4.60
CA ASN A 115 -16.96 0.39 -5.83
C ASN A 115 -15.83 -0.28 -6.62
N ARG A 116 -15.99 -1.57 -6.93
CA ARG A 116 -15.06 -2.34 -7.79
C ARG A 116 -15.73 -2.63 -9.13
N ASN A 117 -14.97 -2.64 -10.23
CA ASN A 117 -15.52 -2.90 -11.57
C ASN A 117 -14.67 -3.89 -12.41
N HIS A 118 -15.21 -4.18 -13.60
CA HIS A 118 -14.65 -4.99 -14.70
C HIS A 118 -14.52 -6.50 -14.48
N ASP A 119 -14.50 -6.99 -13.23
CA ASP A 119 -14.47 -8.43 -12.86
C ASP A 119 -13.59 -9.31 -13.78
N ASP A 120 -12.42 -8.77 -14.15
CA ASP A 120 -11.51 -9.39 -15.11
C ASP A 120 -10.09 -9.49 -14.51
N ASN A 121 -9.79 -10.67 -13.96
CA ASN A 121 -8.53 -10.93 -13.28
C ASN A 121 -7.69 -11.96 -14.03
N LEU A 122 -6.42 -11.64 -14.26
CA LEU A 122 -5.54 -12.49 -15.05
C LEU A 122 -5.35 -13.89 -14.43
N THR A 123 -5.35 -13.99 -13.10
CA THR A 123 -5.18 -15.27 -12.39
C THR A 123 -6.27 -16.25 -12.75
N THR A 124 -7.52 -15.84 -12.64
CA THR A 124 -8.67 -16.71 -12.93
C THR A 124 -8.89 -16.90 -14.43
N ARG A 125 -8.49 -15.93 -15.26
CA ARG A 125 -8.66 -16.00 -16.71
C ARG A 125 -7.60 -16.84 -17.41
N ARG A 126 -6.35 -16.83 -16.94
CA ARG A 126 -5.21 -17.42 -17.65
C ARG A 126 -4.23 -18.21 -16.80
N LEU A 127 -3.89 -17.73 -15.60
CA LEU A 127 -2.73 -18.27 -14.87
C LEU A 127 -3.04 -19.59 -14.17
N GLN A 128 -4.18 -19.68 -13.49
CA GLN A 128 -4.53 -20.81 -12.64
C GLN A 128 -5.31 -21.92 -13.40
N ASP A 129 -5.07 -23.17 -13.02
CA ASP A 129 -5.94 -24.30 -13.33
C ASP A 129 -7.33 -24.14 -12.68
N PRO A 130 -8.42 -24.09 -13.47
CA PRO A 130 -9.77 -23.81 -12.98
C PRO A 130 -10.35 -24.91 -12.06
N ARG A 131 -9.66 -26.05 -11.92
CA ARG A 131 -10.10 -27.17 -11.07
C ARG A 131 -9.67 -27.04 -9.61
N VAL A 132 -8.85 -26.04 -9.28
CA VAL A 132 -8.34 -25.81 -7.92
C VAL A 132 -8.56 -24.36 -7.51
N ASN A 133 -8.66 -24.12 -6.20
CA ASN A 133 -8.81 -22.76 -5.67
C ASN A 133 -7.50 -21.98 -5.81
N PHE A 134 -7.58 -20.67 -6.11
CA PHE A 134 -6.41 -19.77 -6.10
C PHE A 134 -5.94 -19.51 -4.68
N ASN A 135 -4.62 -19.43 -4.54
CA ASN A 135 -3.92 -19.07 -3.32
C ASN A 135 -3.36 -17.64 -3.36
N ASP A 136 -3.34 -17.01 -4.53
CA ASP A 136 -2.87 -15.64 -4.74
C ASP A 136 -3.60 -15.00 -5.92
N LEU A 137 -3.52 -13.68 -6.06
CA LEU A 137 -4.07 -12.94 -7.19
C LEU A 137 -3.01 -12.00 -7.77
N SER A 138 -2.85 -12.06 -9.09
CA SER A 138 -2.03 -11.13 -9.88
C SER A 138 -2.55 -9.69 -9.89
N GLN A 139 -3.80 -9.50 -9.47
CA GLN A 139 -4.48 -8.21 -9.31
C GLN A 139 -5.25 -8.27 -7.98
N GLU A 140 -4.66 -7.71 -6.92
CA GLU A 140 -5.14 -7.80 -5.54
C GLU A 140 -6.52 -7.17 -5.37
N SER A 141 -6.77 -6.05 -6.05
CA SER A 141 -8.01 -5.32 -5.90
C SER A 141 -9.19 -6.01 -6.60
N TRP A 142 -8.97 -7.19 -7.20
CA TRP A 142 -10.06 -8.02 -7.72
C TRP A 142 -10.75 -8.79 -6.60
N GLY A 143 -11.93 -9.31 -6.90
CA GLY A 143 -12.68 -10.17 -6.00
C GLY A 143 -13.77 -9.41 -5.26
N GLY A 144 -14.80 -10.18 -4.89
CA GLY A 144 -16.03 -9.61 -4.36
C GLY A 144 -16.90 -8.95 -5.42
N GLN A 145 -16.94 -9.42 -6.66
CA GLN A 145 -17.86 -8.93 -7.70
C GLN A 145 -17.64 -7.46 -8.11
N SER A 146 -18.26 -7.04 -9.22
CA SER A 146 -18.28 -5.65 -9.67
C SER A 146 -19.47 -4.90 -9.08
N ILE A 147 -19.38 -4.52 -7.80
CA ILE A 147 -20.46 -3.84 -7.07
C ILE A 147 -19.94 -2.75 -6.14
N THR A 148 -20.85 -1.87 -5.71
CA THR A 148 -20.62 -0.94 -4.60
C THR A 148 -20.93 -1.60 -3.27
N ARG A 149 -20.01 -1.48 -2.31
CA ARG A 149 -20.16 -1.97 -0.93
C ARG A 149 -19.82 -0.90 0.09
N LEU A 150 -20.44 -1.02 1.26
CA LEU A 150 -19.96 -0.40 2.47
C LEU A 150 -18.83 -1.27 3.05
N GLY A 151 -17.60 -0.77 3.05
CA GLY A 151 -16.43 -1.46 3.60
C GLY A 151 -16.41 -1.43 5.13
N TRP A 152 -16.74 -0.27 5.72
CA TRP A 152 -17.04 -0.12 7.15
C TRP A 152 -17.84 1.15 7.41
N LEU A 153 -18.50 1.18 8.57
CA LEU A 153 -19.10 2.36 9.18
C LEU A 153 -19.13 2.15 10.69
N THR A 154 -18.32 2.92 11.41
CA THR A 154 -18.09 2.72 12.84
C THR A 154 -18.13 4.02 13.60
N PHE A 155 -18.63 3.95 14.83
CA PHE A 155 -18.42 4.98 15.83
C PHE A 155 -17.21 4.60 16.70
N ALA A 156 -16.39 5.58 17.05
CA ALA A 156 -15.32 5.40 18.03
C ALA A 156 -15.30 6.56 19.02
N ARG A 157 -14.83 6.28 20.24
CA ARG A 157 -14.53 7.29 21.26
C ARG A 157 -13.44 6.80 22.20
N SER A 158 -12.91 7.71 23.00
CA SER A 158 -11.94 7.37 24.03
C SER A 158 -12.45 7.67 25.45
N PHE A 159 -11.80 7.02 26.43
CA PHE A 159 -12.02 7.14 27.87
C PHE A 159 -10.68 7.28 28.60
N ASP A 160 -10.73 7.72 29.87
CA ASP A 160 -9.57 7.81 30.77
C ASP A 160 -8.36 8.49 30.09
N ASP A 161 -8.54 9.73 29.62
CA ASP A 161 -7.52 10.50 28.89
C ASP A 161 -6.85 9.73 27.74
N ARG A 162 -7.67 9.02 26.94
CA ARG A 162 -7.27 8.21 25.77
C ARG A 162 -6.48 6.94 26.11
N ARG A 163 -6.55 6.46 27.35
CA ARG A 163 -5.99 5.15 27.75
C ARG A 163 -6.89 3.97 27.35
N LEU A 164 -8.13 4.24 26.96
CA LEU A 164 -9.03 3.23 26.40
C LEU A 164 -9.76 3.82 25.21
N THR A 165 -9.61 3.21 24.04
CA THR A 165 -10.40 3.54 22.85
C THR A 165 -11.37 2.41 22.57
N TRP A 166 -12.65 2.75 22.43
CA TRP A 166 -13.71 1.83 22.02
C TRP A 166 -14.19 2.20 20.63
N ARG A 167 -14.28 1.21 19.75
CA ARG A 167 -14.89 1.31 18.43
C ARG A 167 -15.99 0.27 18.32
N ILE A 168 -17.12 0.64 17.74
CA ILE A 168 -18.25 -0.26 17.49
C ILE A 168 -18.92 0.08 16.16
N GLY A 169 -19.43 -0.93 15.47
CA GLY A 169 -20.27 -0.74 14.29
C GLY A 169 -20.10 -1.84 13.26
N MET A 170 -20.31 -1.45 12.00
CA MET A 170 -19.97 -2.27 10.84
C MET A 170 -18.47 -2.17 10.61
N MET A 171 -17.72 -3.07 11.25
CA MET A 171 -16.27 -3.05 11.28
C MET A 171 -15.64 -3.80 10.13
N ASN A 172 -14.39 -3.45 9.87
CA ASN A 172 -13.50 -4.21 9.02
C ASN A 172 -12.24 -4.60 9.79
N LYS A 173 -11.65 -5.75 9.47
CA LYS A 173 -10.33 -6.15 9.97
C LYS A 173 -9.31 -5.03 9.84
N VAL A 174 -9.27 -4.37 8.68
CA VAL A 174 -8.33 -3.29 8.37
C VAL A 174 -8.59 -2.03 9.20
N GLN A 175 -9.58 -1.97 10.10
CA GLN A 175 -9.65 -0.88 11.06
C GLN A 175 -8.84 -1.16 12.35
N THR A 176 -8.46 -2.41 12.60
CA THR A 176 -7.97 -2.84 13.93
C THR A 176 -6.78 -3.78 13.90
N PHE A 177 -6.71 -4.72 12.94
CA PHE A 177 -5.74 -5.81 12.97
C PHE A 177 -5.04 -6.02 11.63
N ASP A 178 -3.79 -6.51 11.71
CA ASP A 178 -3.03 -7.04 10.57
C ASP A 178 -3.02 -6.09 9.35
N GLN A 179 -2.48 -4.88 9.58
CA GLN A 179 -2.26 -3.82 8.58
C GLN A 179 -0.79 -3.70 8.15
N ILE A 180 0.05 -4.71 8.43
CA ILE A 180 1.52 -4.53 8.39
C ILE A 180 2.10 -4.42 6.98
N ILE A 181 1.36 -4.85 5.96
CA ILE A 181 1.81 -4.85 4.55
C ILE A 181 1.03 -3.77 3.78
N PRO A 182 1.69 -2.70 3.30
CA PRO A 182 1.05 -1.72 2.43
C PRO A 182 0.68 -2.36 1.08
N CYS A 183 -0.30 -1.80 0.39
CA CYS A 183 -0.80 -2.33 -0.89
C CYS A 183 -0.18 -1.61 -2.09
N ASP A 184 1.15 -1.50 -2.11
CA ASP A 184 1.88 -0.85 -3.20
C ASP A 184 2.16 -1.82 -4.36
N PHE A 185 2.20 -3.13 -4.06
CA PHE A 185 2.33 -4.18 -5.06
C PHE A 185 0.97 -4.68 -5.53
N GLN A 186 0.85 -4.90 -6.85
CA GLN A 186 -0.35 -5.45 -7.48
C GLN A 186 -0.65 -6.92 -7.06
N LEU A 187 0.35 -7.65 -6.60
CA LEU A 187 0.22 -9.06 -6.21
C LEU A 187 -0.40 -9.17 -4.81
N LEU A 188 -1.48 -9.95 -4.65
CA LEU A 188 -2.21 -10.06 -3.39
C LEU A 188 -1.35 -10.57 -2.24
N SER A 189 -0.41 -11.49 -2.46
CA SER A 189 0.54 -11.92 -1.42
C SER A 189 1.45 -10.81 -0.89
N GLN A 190 1.50 -9.65 -1.56
CA GLN A 190 2.27 -8.47 -1.17
C GLN A 190 1.41 -7.24 -0.88
N CYS A 191 0.08 -7.39 -0.77
CA CYS A 191 -0.84 -6.32 -0.35
C CYS A 191 -1.72 -6.72 0.83
N GLY A 192 -1.73 -5.90 1.88
CA GLY A 192 -2.64 -6.03 3.01
C GLY A 192 -2.37 -7.25 3.89
N GLY A 193 -3.05 -7.31 5.02
CA GLY A 193 -2.87 -8.41 5.98
C GLY A 193 -3.38 -9.74 5.47
N LYS A 194 -2.64 -10.82 5.75
CA LYS A 194 -2.92 -12.16 5.22
C LYS A 194 -3.87 -12.99 6.06
N SER A 195 -4.23 -12.54 7.26
CA SER A 195 -5.18 -13.28 8.10
C SER A 195 -6.54 -13.47 7.44
N ALA A 196 -6.92 -12.65 6.44
CA ALA A 196 -8.15 -12.81 5.68
C ALA A 196 -8.17 -14.08 4.81
N ASN A 197 -7.01 -14.64 4.45
CA ASN A 197 -6.92 -15.91 3.72
C ASN A 197 -7.40 -17.12 4.53
N SER A 198 -7.59 -16.96 5.86
CA SER A 198 -8.24 -17.97 6.71
C SER A 198 -9.76 -18.08 6.47
N LEU A 199 -10.34 -17.18 5.68
CA LEU A 199 -11.77 -17.09 5.36
C LEU A 199 -12.68 -16.79 6.57
N THR A 200 -12.12 -16.48 7.74
CA THR A 200 -12.93 -16.12 8.92
C THR A 200 -13.14 -14.62 9.04
N TRP A 201 -12.25 -13.80 8.47
CA TRP A 201 -12.27 -12.34 8.58
C TRP A 201 -12.41 -11.68 7.22
N ASN A 202 -13.34 -10.72 7.14
CA ASN A 202 -13.54 -9.91 5.96
C ASN A 202 -12.45 -8.83 5.83
N ASN A 203 -12.01 -8.61 4.59
CA ASN A 203 -11.02 -7.60 4.25
C ASN A 203 -11.69 -6.29 3.78
N TRP A 204 -10.90 -5.24 3.56
CA TRP A 204 -11.24 -3.82 3.33
C TRP A 204 -12.64 -3.45 2.79
N ASN A 205 -13.19 -4.19 1.83
CA ASN A 205 -14.42 -3.86 1.11
C ASN A 205 -15.70 -4.57 1.62
N VAL A 206 -15.61 -5.40 2.67
CA VAL A 206 -16.74 -6.10 3.28
C VAL A 206 -16.72 -5.89 4.80
N HIS A 207 -17.85 -5.49 5.37
CA HIS A 207 -17.96 -5.27 6.82
C HIS A 207 -18.54 -6.48 7.56
N THR A 208 -18.35 -6.51 8.87
CA THR A 208 -19.08 -7.36 9.81
C THR A 208 -19.36 -6.57 11.07
N TRP A 209 -20.49 -6.81 11.73
CA TRP A 209 -20.77 -6.16 13.01
C TRP A 209 -19.77 -6.62 14.07
N GLY A 210 -19.25 -5.67 14.83
CA GLY A 210 -18.34 -5.95 15.92
C GLY A 210 -18.00 -4.71 16.73
N ASP A 211 -17.21 -4.92 17.76
CA ASP A 211 -16.56 -3.88 18.53
C ASP A 211 -15.08 -4.21 18.81
N HIS A 212 -14.33 -3.21 19.22
CA HIS A 212 -12.91 -3.33 19.54
C HIS A 212 -12.55 -2.37 20.67
N LEU A 213 -11.82 -2.89 21.64
CA LEU A 213 -11.23 -2.12 22.73
C LEU A 213 -9.70 -2.13 22.57
N ARG A 214 -9.10 -0.96 22.56
CA ARG A 214 -7.66 -0.76 22.59
C ARG A 214 -7.29 -0.11 23.92
N ILE A 215 -6.37 -0.74 24.64
CA ILE A 215 -5.73 -0.23 25.86
C ILE A 215 -4.32 0.22 25.50
#